data_AF-A0A4Q3YJ89-F1
#
_entry.id   AF-A0A4Q3YJ89-F1
#
_cell.length_a   1.000
_cell.length_b   1.000
_cell.length_c   1.000
_cell.angle_alpha   90.00
_cell.angle_beta   90.00
_cell.angle_gamma   90.00
#
_symmetry.space_group_name_H-M   'P 1'
#
loop_
_entity.id
_entity.type
_entity.pdbx_description
1 polymer ?
#
loop_
_entity_poly.entity_id
_entity_poly.type
_entity_poly.pdbx_seq_one_letter_code
_entity_poly.pdbx_strand_id
1 'polypeptide(L)'
;MTHPSAPTSDSWYAHVEKTSQTDDERIKDINVLPPPEHLMRFFPIRGTPVETLITQTRRRIHDIMAGTDDRLLVIMGPCSIHDPAAALEYARR
;
A
#
# COMPACT_ATOMS: atom_id res chain seq x y z
N MET A 1 17.10 38.66 22.02
CA MET A 1 15.63 38.81 22.12
C MET A 1 15.07 38.62 20.71
N THR A 2 15.19 37.40 20.17
CA THR A 2 14.11 36.38 20.04
C THR A 2 12.96 36.87 19.17
N HIS A 3 13.05 36.55 17.87
CA HIS A 3 11.94 36.56 16.93
C HIS A 3 10.85 35.57 17.36
N PRO A 4 9.56 35.91 17.24
CA PRO A 4 8.50 34.91 17.42
C PRO A 4 8.48 33.97 16.21
N SER A 5 8.82 32.71 16.44
CA SER A 5 8.57 31.60 15.54
C SER A 5 7.08 31.26 15.55
N ALA A 6 6.37 31.53 14.45
CA ALA A 6 5.01 31.04 14.24
C ALA A 6 5.06 29.57 13.76
N PRO A 7 4.15 28.70 14.23
CA PRO A 7 4.22 27.27 13.99
C PRO A 7 3.89 26.91 12.55
N THR A 8 4.79 26.20 11.88
CA THR A 8 4.49 25.37 10.71
C THR A 8 3.84 24.07 11.17
N SER A 9 2.53 23.94 10.99
CA SER A 9 1.85 22.64 11.13
C SER A 9 0.61 22.56 10.23
N ASP A 10 0.81 21.98 9.05
CA ASP A 10 -0.08 21.08 8.31
C ASP A 10 -1.60 21.17 8.58
N SER A 11 -2.26 22.06 7.85
CA SER A 11 -3.73 22.09 7.68
C SER A 11 -4.23 21.10 6.60
N TRP A 12 -3.53 19.98 6.36
CA TRP A 12 -3.87 19.05 5.27
C TRP A 12 -4.94 18.00 5.61
N TYR A 13 -5.46 18.02 6.84
CA TYR A 13 -6.46 17.07 7.33
C TYR A 13 -7.63 17.84 7.94
N ALA A 14 -8.37 18.53 7.07
CA ALA A 14 -9.55 19.28 7.46
C ALA A 14 -10.55 18.38 8.18
N HIS A 15 -11.14 18.91 9.25
CA HIS A 15 -12.33 18.37 9.88
C HIS A 15 -13.35 17.94 8.82
N VAL A 16 -13.80 16.69 8.87
CA VAL A 16 -14.92 16.25 8.04
C VAL A 16 -16.16 16.96 8.57
N GLU A 17 -16.58 18.02 7.87
CA GLU A 17 -17.77 18.77 8.24
C GLU A 17 -19.01 17.92 8.01
N LYS A 18 -19.85 17.81 9.05
CA LYS A 18 -21.17 17.21 8.92
C LYS A 18 -22.01 18.02 7.93
N THR A 19 -22.57 17.33 6.95
CA THR A 19 -23.38 17.93 5.88
C THR A 19 -24.88 18.03 6.24
N SER A 20 -25.32 17.37 7.33
CA SER A 20 -26.71 17.33 7.79
C SER A 20 -26.81 16.98 9.30
N GLN A 21 -27.97 17.22 9.91
CA GLN A 21 -28.29 16.79 11.28
C GLN A 21 -28.34 15.26 11.44
N THR A 22 -28.49 14.53 10.35
CA THR A 22 -28.49 13.05 10.34
C THR A 22 -27.17 12.47 9.85
N ASP A 23 -26.15 13.32 9.67
CA ASP A 23 -24.85 12.91 9.14
C ASP A 23 -23.95 12.34 10.24
N ASP A 24 -23.23 11.26 9.91
CA ASP A 24 -22.28 10.58 10.80
C ASP A 24 -22.81 10.15 12.19
N GLU A 25 -24.11 9.90 12.32
CA GLU A 25 -24.78 9.57 13.60
C GLU A 25 -24.25 8.31 14.31
N ARG A 26 -23.56 7.42 13.58
CA ARG A 26 -22.94 6.20 14.13
C ARG A 26 -21.46 6.08 13.80
N ILE A 27 -20.82 7.17 13.40
CA ILE A 27 -19.38 7.19 13.13
C ILE A 27 -18.64 7.52 14.42
N LYS A 28 -17.75 6.61 14.83
CA LYS A 28 -16.93 6.80 16.04
C LYS A 28 -15.84 7.84 15.80
N ASP A 29 -15.20 7.77 14.64
CA ASP A 29 -14.08 8.62 14.27
C ASP A 29 -13.81 8.53 12.75
N ILE A 30 -13.27 9.60 12.18
CA ILE A 30 -12.81 9.64 10.79
C ILE A 30 -11.33 9.97 10.77
N ASN A 31 -10.53 8.96 10.41
CA ASN A 31 -9.09 9.09 10.29
C ASN A 31 -8.71 9.26 8.82
N VAL A 32 -8.13 10.40 8.48
CA VAL A 32 -7.64 10.62 7.12
C VAL A 32 -6.37 9.80 6.90
N LEU A 33 -6.36 9.00 5.85
CA LEU A 33 -5.22 8.19 5.47
C LEU A 33 -4.32 8.95 4.47
N PRO A 34 -3.00 8.70 4.47
CA PRO A 34 -2.12 9.25 3.45
C PRO A 34 -2.58 8.84 2.05
N PRO A 35 -2.58 9.76 1.06
CA PRO A 35 -2.94 9.42 -0.30
C PRO A 35 -1.95 8.38 -0.88
N PRO A 36 -2.38 7.49 -1.79
CA PRO A 36 -1.54 6.43 -2.34
C PRO A 36 -0.22 6.93 -2.95
N GLU A 37 -0.23 8.13 -3.54
CA GLU A 37 0.96 8.77 -4.12
C GLU A 37 2.08 9.04 -3.12
N HIS A 38 1.76 9.26 -1.84
CA HIS A 38 2.77 9.39 -0.81
C HIS A 38 3.52 8.07 -0.66
N LEU A 39 2.81 6.96 -0.46
CA LEU A 39 3.42 5.63 -0.31
C LEU A 39 4.23 5.23 -1.55
N MET A 40 3.71 5.50 -2.75
CA MET A 40 4.43 5.20 -4.00
C MET A 40 5.72 6.00 -4.15
N ARG A 41 5.77 7.24 -3.65
CA ARG A 41 6.99 8.07 -3.63
C ARG A 41 7.97 7.65 -2.53
N PHE A 42 7.48 7.19 -1.38
CA PHE A 42 8.31 6.66 -0.29
C PHE A 42 8.95 5.30 -0.61
N PHE A 43 8.26 4.45 -1.38
CA PHE A 43 8.73 3.11 -1.77
C PHE A 43 8.78 2.95 -3.30
N PRO A 44 9.63 3.70 -4.01
CA PRO A 44 9.69 3.66 -5.46
C PRO A 44 10.34 2.35 -5.95
N ILE A 45 9.70 1.70 -6.92
CA ILE A 45 10.26 0.48 -7.55
C ILE A 45 10.79 0.71 -8.97
N ARG A 46 10.61 1.91 -9.54
CA ARG A 46 11.03 2.23 -10.91
C ARG A 46 12.54 2.02 -11.06
N GLY A 47 12.95 1.27 -12.09
CA GLY A 47 14.34 0.93 -12.38
C GLY A 47 14.95 -0.11 -11.44
N THR A 48 14.19 -0.65 -10.48
CA THR A 48 14.68 -1.69 -9.56
C THR A 48 14.45 -3.09 -10.14
N PRO A 49 15.20 -4.11 -9.67
CA PRO A 49 14.92 -5.50 -10.02
C PRO A 49 13.48 -5.95 -9.71
N VAL A 50 12.81 -5.30 -8.74
CA VAL A 50 11.42 -5.59 -8.37
C VAL A 50 10.44 -5.27 -9.50
N GLU A 51 10.61 -4.13 -10.19
CA GLU A 51 9.78 -3.77 -11.35
C GLU A 51 9.91 -4.80 -12.47
N THR A 52 11.14 -5.25 -12.74
CA THR A 52 11.41 -6.28 -13.76
C THR A 52 10.78 -7.61 -13.36
N LEU A 53 10.97 -8.04 -12.11
CA LEU A 53 10.41 -9.29 -11.59
C LEU A 53 8.87 -9.30 -11.69
N ILE A 54 8.20 -8.24 -11.24
CA ILE A 54 6.74 -8.13 -11.28
C ILE A 54 6.24 -8.19 -12.73
N THR A 55 6.85 -7.41 -13.63
CA THR A 55 6.46 -7.35 -15.04
C THR A 55 6.59 -8.72 -15.71
N GLN A 56 7.73 -9.39 -15.52
CA GLN A 56 7.98 -10.71 -16.09
C GLN A 56 7.07 -11.79 -15.49
N THR A 57 6.83 -11.74 -14.18
CA THR A 57 5.97 -12.71 -13.49
C THR A 57 4.53 -12.62 -13.99
N ARG A 58 4.01 -11.40 -14.17
CA ARG A 58 2.66 -11.17 -14.74
C ARG A 58 2.53 -11.74 -16.13
N ARG A 59 3.53 -11.54 -16.99
CA ARG A 59 3.55 -12.13 -18.33
C ARG A 59 3.54 -13.66 -18.28
N ARG A 60 4.40 -14.27 -17.45
CA ARG A 60 4.44 -15.73 -17.29
C ARG A 60 3.12 -16.31 -16.79
N ILE A 61 2.48 -15.64 -15.82
CA ILE A 61 1.15 -16.05 -15.32
C ILE A 61 0.12 -15.99 -16.46
N HIS A 62 0.13 -14.92 -17.26
CA HIS A 62 -0.75 -14.79 -18.41
C HIS A 62 -0.55 -15.95 -19.40
N ASP A 63 0.70 -16.30 -19.72
CA ASP A 63 1.02 -17.36 -20.67
C ASP A 63 0.57 -18.74 -20.16
N ILE A 64 0.69 -19.00 -18.85
CA ILE A 64 0.17 -20.21 -18.19
C ILE A 64 -1.37 -20.26 -18.27
N MET A 65 -2.03 -19.15 -17.93
CA MET A 65 -3.49 -19.08 -17.97
C MET A 65 -4.06 -19.20 -19.39
N ALA A 66 -3.29 -18.79 -20.41
CA ALA A 66 -3.62 -18.94 -21.82
C ALA A 66 -3.31 -20.34 -22.38
N GLY A 67 -2.68 -21.22 -21.59
CA GLY A 67 -2.25 -22.56 -22.03
C GLY A 67 -1.07 -22.56 -23.01
N THR A 68 -0.39 -21.41 -23.16
CA THR A 68 0.80 -21.26 -24.01
C THR A 68 2.12 -21.54 -23.28
N ASP A 69 2.03 -21.72 -21.96
CA ASP A 69 3.08 -22.19 -21.06
C ASP A 69 2.48 -23.34 -20.24
N ASP A 70 3.12 -24.51 -20.26
CA ASP A 70 2.60 -25.76 -19.70
C ASP A 70 2.90 -25.95 -18.20
N ARG A 71 3.56 -24.96 -17.58
CA ARG A 71 3.88 -25.00 -16.15
C ARG A 71 2.64 -24.80 -15.29
N LEU A 72 2.65 -25.42 -14.10
CA LEU A 72 1.60 -25.22 -13.10
C LEU A 72 1.85 -23.93 -12.29
N LEU A 73 0.86 -23.03 -12.27
CA LEU A 73 0.85 -21.89 -11.34
C LEU A 73 0.42 -22.35 -9.95
N VAL A 74 1.25 -22.07 -8.96
CA VAL A 74 1.00 -22.41 -7.54
C VAL A 74 1.00 -21.14 -6.70
N ILE A 75 -0.11 -20.86 -6.03
CA ILE A 75 -0.22 -19.77 -5.05
C ILE A 75 -0.14 -20.40 -3.65
N MET A 76 0.98 -20.17 -2.97
CA MET A 76 1.23 -20.74 -1.64
C MET A 76 1.88 -19.71 -0.72
N GLY A 77 1.59 -19.85 0.57
CA GLY A 77 2.07 -18.97 1.61
C GLY A 77 1.27 -19.12 2.91
N PRO A 78 1.65 -18.39 3.97
CA PRO A 78 0.83 -18.28 5.18
C PRO A 78 -0.52 -17.64 4.87
N CYS A 79 -1.54 -17.97 5.67
CA CYS A 79 -2.91 -17.43 5.51
C CYS A 79 -2.95 -15.89 5.65
N SER A 80 -2.12 -15.33 6.54
CA SER A 80 -1.96 -13.88 6.72
C SER A 80 -0.54 -13.56 7.21
N ILE A 81 -0.07 -12.35 6.92
CA ILE A 81 1.22 -11.84 7.40
C ILE A 81 0.97 -10.92 8.60
N HIS A 82 1.42 -11.35 9.78
CA HIS A 82 1.46 -10.52 10.99
C HIS A 82 2.90 -10.29 11.49
N ASP A 83 3.86 -11.09 11.01
CA ASP A 83 5.30 -10.94 11.27
C ASP A 83 6.07 -10.85 9.93
N PRO A 84 6.58 -9.66 9.57
CA PRO A 84 7.37 -9.47 8.36
C PRO A 84 8.70 -10.25 8.34
N ALA A 85 9.32 -10.51 9.50
CA ALA A 85 10.59 -11.23 9.56
C ALA A 85 10.39 -12.71 9.22
N ALA A 86 9.37 -13.35 9.81
CA ALA A 86 8.97 -14.71 9.46
C ALA A 86 8.53 -14.84 7.99
N ALA A 87 7.85 -13.82 7.45
CA ALA A 87 7.48 -13.79 6.03
C ALA A 87 8.70 -13.83 5.09
N LEU A 88 9.74 -13.04 5.42
CA LEU A 88 10.99 -13.04 4.68
C LEU A 88 11.78 -14.34 4.85
N GLU A 89 11.71 -14.96 6.03
CA GLU A 89 12.30 -16.28 6.25
C GLU A 89 11.62 -17.35 5.38
N TYR A 90 10.29 -17.38 5.36
CA TYR A 90 9.50 -18.26 4.50
C TYR A 90 9.87 -18.07 3.02
N ALA A 91 9.97 -16.83 2.55
CA ALA A 91 10.28 -16.51 1.15
C ALA A 91 11.70 -16.94 0.71
N ARG A 92 12.62 -17.21 1.65
CA ARG A 92 13.99 -17.66 1.35
C ARG A 92 14.14 -19.19 1.36
N ARG A 93 13.18 -19.91 1.95
CA ARG A 93 13.14 -21.38 1.99
C ARG A 93 12.54 -21.92 0.70
#